data_AF-A0A373BTH1-F1
#
_entry.id   AF-A0A373BTH1-F1
#
_cell.length_a   1.000
_cell.length_b   1.000
_cell.length_c   1.000
_cell.angle_alpha   90.00
_cell.angle_beta   90.00
_cell.angle_gamma   90.00
#
_symmetry.space_group_name_H-M   'P 1'
#
loop_
_entity.id
_entity.type
_entity.pdbx_description
1 polymer ?
#
loop_
_entity_poly.entity_id
_entity_poly.type
_entity_poly.pdbx_seq_one_letter_code
_entity_poly.pdbx_strand_id
1 'polypeptide(L)'
;MTEQEAYQEHIRYTHDTYCRIVIRHASFDAARMLAARWKREISLEYLIEEKFVPLSTIDEYFQVPDYGETYLFSVRGQTIFLDSCSLAAALARLPEQTQEEIFLYYFQHLTQKEIGEQSGWTRSTIGRHIQLALKRLKEEMEVLSHE
;
A
#
# COMPACT_ATOMS: atom_id res chain seq x y z
N MET A 1 12.56 -63.33 46.60
CA MET A 1 12.20 -62.84 45.27
C MET A 1 12.01 -64.05 44.39
N THR A 2 10.86 -64.16 43.75
CA THR A 2 10.59 -65.24 42.79
C THR A 2 11.28 -64.93 41.46
N GLU A 3 11.65 -65.94 40.69
CA GLU A 3 12.34 -65.77 39.40
C GLU A 3 11.54 -64.88 38.41
N GLN A 4 10.21 -64.94 38.51
CA GLN A 4 9.30 -64.09 37.72
C GLN A 4 9.38 -62.61 38.08
N GLU A 5 9.53 -62.27 39.37
CA GLU A 5 9.69 -60.88 39.81
C GLU A 5 11.01 -60.29 39.31
N ALA A 6 12.11 -61.04 39.40
CA ALA A 6 13.42 -60.61 38.92
C ALA A 6 13.42 -60.39 37.39
N TYR A 7 12.73 -61.24 36.64
CA TYR A 7 12.57 -61.11 35.19
C TYR A 7 11.77 -59.85 34.80
N GLN A 8 10.65 -59.59 35.50
CA GLN A 8 9.86 -58.37 35.28
C GLN A 8 10.65 -57.10 35.62
N GLU A 9 11.48 -57.13 36.67
CA GLU A 9 12.34 -56.02 37.05
C GLU A 9 13.41 -55.74 35.99
N HIS A 10 14.05 -56.79 35.45
CA HIS A 10 15.01 -56.69 34.36
C HIS A 10 14.40 -56.05 33.09
N ILE A 11 13.17 -56.44 32.72
CA ILE A 11 12.46 -55.83 31.59
C ILE A 11 12.24 -54.33 31.83
N ARG A 12 11.80 -53.97 33.04
CA ARG A 12 11.56 -52.56 33.41
C ARG A 12 12.85 -51.73 33.34
N TYR A 13 13.95 -52.21 33.91
CA TYR A 13 15.22 -51.48 33.86
C TYR A 13 15.78 -51.38 32.44
N THR A 14 15.63 -52.41 31.63
CA THR A 14 16.08 -52.39 30.23
C THR A 14 15.30 -51.36 29.42
N HIS A 15 13.98 -51.34 29.57
CA HIS A 15 13.11 -50.36 28.91
C HIS A 15 13.40 -48.94 29.39
N ASP A 16 13.55 -48.72 30.69
CA ASP A 16 13.87 -47.42 31.25
C ASP A 16 15.24 -46.91 30.76
N THR A 17 16.24 -47.78 30.70
CA THR A 17 17.56 -47.45 30.14
C THR A 17 17.45 -47.07 28.67
N TYR A 18 16.66 -47.82 27.88
CA TYR A 18 16.38 -47.49 26.49
C TYR A 18 15.73 -46.10 26.34
N CYS A 19 14.71 -45.80 27.14
CA CYS A 19 14.05 -44.49 27.12
C CYS A 19 15.01 -43.34 27.45
N ARG A 20 15.87 -43.50 28.47
CA ARG A 20 16.88 -42.49 28.83
C ARG A 20 17.87 -42.25 27.69
N ILE A 21 18.31 -43.31 27.01
CA ILE A 21 19.21 -43.22 25.85
C ILE A 21 18.53 -42.45 24.72
N VAL A 22 17.28 -42.80 24.38
CA VAL A 22 16.54 -42.13 23.31
C VAL A 22 16.37 -40.64 23.59
N ILE A 23 15.96 -40.26 24.81
CA ILE A 23 15.80 -38.84 25.20
C ILE A 23 17.13 -38.10 25.10
N ARG A 24 18.23 -38.74 25.54
CA ARG A 24 19.57 -38.15 25.47
C ARG A 24 20.03 -37.94 24.03
N HIS A 25 19.78 -38.89 23.14
CA HIS A 25 20.13 -38.72 21.73
C HIS A 25 19.27 -37.67 21.04
N ALA A 26 17.97 -37.63 21.33
CA ALA A 26 17.09 -36.59 20.81
C ALA A 26 17.53 -35.18 21.24
N SER A 27 17.99 -35.00 22.48
CA SER A 27 18.52 -33.71 22.93
C SER A 27 19.85 -33.34 22.25
N PHE A 28 20.75 -34.31 22.04
CA PHE A 28 21.97 -34.09 21.27
C PHE A 28 21.69 -33.72 19.81
N ASP A 29 20.74 -34.38 19.17
CA ASP A 29 20.35 -34.09 17.78
C ASP A 29 19.74 -32.69 17.67
N ALA A 30 18.87 -32.30 18.62
CA ALA A 30 18.32 -30.95 18.69
C ALA A 30 19.41 -29.88 18.86
N ALA A 31 20.37 -30.10 19.76
CA ALA A 31 21.51 -29.19 19.97
C ALA A 31 22.37 -29.08 18.70
N ARG A 32 22.61 -30.19 18.01
CA ARG A 32 23.35 -30.21 16.74
C ARG A 32 22.60 -29.44 15.64
N MET A 33 21.28 -29.57 15.56
CA MET A 33 20.46 -28.81 14.61
C MET A 33 20.53 -27.31 14.89
N LEU A 34 20.43 -26.88 16.15
CA LEU A 34 20.58 -25.47 16.53
C LEU A 34 21.96 -24.93 16.20
N ALA A 35 23.03 -25.66 16.51
CA ALA A 35 24.39 -25.25 16.17
C ALA A 35 24.62 -25.15 14.65
N ALA A 36 23.98 -26.00 13.85
CA ALA A 36 24.03 -25.91 12.39
C ALA A 36 23.28 -24.68 11.85
N ARG A 37 22.15 -24.30 12.48
CA ARG A 37 21.40 -23.07 12.17
C ARG A 37 22.19 -21.82 12.51
N TRP A 38 22.71 -21.72 13.73
CA TRP A 38 23.48 -20.54 14.18
C TRP A 38 24.77 -20.28 13.40
N LYS A 39 25.33 -21.29 12.70
CA LYS A 39 26.46 -21.09 11.78
C LYS A 39 26.08 -20.43 10.45
N ARG A 40 24.79 -20.44 10.09
CA ARG A 40 24.26 -19.94 8.82
C ARG A 40 23.35 -18.73 8.99
N GLU A 41 22.69 -18.63 10.13
CA GLU A 41 21.80 -17.53 10.49
C GLU A 41 22.63 -16.36 11.05
N ILE A 42 22.35 -15.16 10.56
CA ILE A 42 22.89 -13.89 11.06
C ILE A 42 21.77 -13.10 11.74
N SER A 43 22.12 -12.26 12.71
CA SER A 43 21.13 -11.45 13.42
C SER A 43 20.45 -10.46 12.47
N LEU A 44 19.15 -10.25 12.64
CA LEU A 44 18.42 -9.20 11.94
C LEU A 44 18.99 -7.81 12.28
N GLU A 45 19.47 -7.63 13.51
CA GLU A 45 20.09 -6.36 13.95
C GLU A 45 21.38 -6.07 13.19
N TYR A 46 22.18 -7.10 12.91
CA TYR A 46 23.38 -6.99 12.08
C TYR A 46 23.02 -6.57 10.63
N LEU A 47 21.92 -7.10 10.08
CA LEU A 47 21.42 -6.71 8.75
C LEU A 47 20.90 -5.27 8.69
N ILE A 48 20.41 -4.71 9.81
CA ILE A 48 19.90 -3.33 9.87
C ILE A 48 21.06 -2.33 9.98
N GLU A 49 22.12 -2.69 10.69
CA GLU A 49 23.34 -1.85 10.81
C GLU A 49 24.13 -1.78 9.50
N GLU A 50 24.18 -2.87 8.74
CA GLU A 50 24.86 -2.96 7.45
C GLU A 50 23.96 -2.41 6.33
N LYS A 51 23.74 -1.08 6.36
CA LYS A 51 22.86 -0.26 5.50
C LYS A 51 23.12 -0.33 3.97
N PHE A 52 23.10 -1.49 3.33
CA PHE A 52 23.34 -1.62 1.88
C PHE A 52 22.33 -2.46 1.12
N VAL A 53 21.36 -3.09 1.78
CA VAL A 53 20.32 -3.86 1.08
C VAL A 53 18.95 -3.50 1.64
N PRO A 54 18.05 -2.89 0.85
CA PRO A 54 16.64 -2.80 1.21
C PRO A 54 16.11 -4.21 1.46
N LEU A 55 15.70 -4.50 2.70
CA LEU A 55 15.13 -5.80 3.09
C LEU A 55 13.78 -6.08 2.40
N SER A 56 13.20 -5.06 1.77
CA SER A 56 12.03 -5.16 0.92
C SER A 56 12.30 -4.46 -0.41
N THR A 57 11.89 -5.12 -1.49
CA THR A 57 11.56 -4.43 -2.74
C THR A 57 10.19 -3.81 -2.50
N ILE A 58 10.14 -2.50 -2.27
CA ILE A 58 8.86 -1.80 -2.34
C ILE A 58 8.49 -1.85 -3.82
N ASP A 59 7.38 -2.53 -4.12
CA ASP A 59 6.82 -2.56 -5.46
C ASP A 59 6.59 -1.12 -5.92
N GLU A 60 7.29 -0.73 -6.99
CA GLU A 60 7.20 0.60 -7.61
C GLU A 60 5.74 0.96 -7.93
N TYR A 61 4.89 -0.04 -8.19
CA TYR A 61 3.46 0.15 -8.42
C TYR A 61 2.71 0.78 -7.23
N PHE A 62 3.15 0.50 -6.00
CA PHE A 62 2.55 1.04 -4.76
C PHE A 62 3.38 2.16 -4.13
N GLN A 63 4.47 2.59 -4.78
CA GLN A 63 5.10 3.84 -4.39
C GLN A 63 4.06 4.93 -4.60
N VAL A 64 3.59 5.50 -3.49
CA VAL A 64 2.89 6.77 -3.51
C VAL A 64 3.87 7.70 -4.21
N PRO A 65 3.58 8.21 -5.43
CA PRO A 65 4.46 9.18 -6.05
C PRO A 65 4.71 10.25 -5.01
N ASP A 66 5.96 10.67 -4.80
CA ASP A 66 6.22 11.91 -4.08
C ASP A 66 5.40 12.96 -4.82
N TYR A 67 4.23 13.29 -4.29
CA TYR A 67 3.41 14.38 -4.75
C TYR A 67 4.34 15.57 -4.62
N GLY A 68 4.90 16.01 -5.75
CA GLY A 68 5.88 17.07 -5.77
C GLY A 68 5.25 18.40 -5.34
N GLU A 69 5.58 19.46 -6.05
CA GLU A 69 4.92 20.75 -5.84
C GLU A 69 3.40 20.60 -6.06
N THR A 70 2.60 20.86 -5.04
CA THR A 70 1.15 20.91 -5.18
C THR A 70 0.78 22.15 -5.97
N TYR A 71 0.01 21.98 -7.04
CA TYR A 71 -0.37 23.07 -7.92
C TYR A 71 -1.63 23.75 -7.42
N LEU A 72 -1.58 25.08 -7.33
CA LEU A 72 -2.69 25.90 -6.85
C LEU A 72 -3.66 26.20 -8.00
N PHE A 73 -4.94 25.91 -7.81
CA PHE A 73 -6.01 26.32 -8.70
C PHE A 73 -7.05 27.11 -7.89
N SER A 74 -7.35 28.34 -8.33
CA SER A 74 -8.25 29.25 -7.61
C SER A 74 -9.49 29.57 -8.44
N VAL A 75 -10.66 29.36 -7.84
CA VAL A 75 -11.98 29.63 -8.44
C VAL A 75 -12.87 30.29 -7.40
N ARG A 76 -13.49 31.43 -7.75
CA ARG A 76 -14.31 32.26 -6.84
C ARG A 76 -13.62 32.62 -5.51
N GLY A 77 -12.30 32.76 -5.51
CA GLY A 77 -11.52 33.04 -4.30
C GLY A 77 -11.31 31.85 -3.37
N GLN A 78 -11.75 30.64 -3.75
CA GLN A 78 -11.38 29.39 -3.09
C GLN A 78 -10.20 28.78 -3.83
N THR A 79 -9.21 28.28 -3.09
CA THR A 79 -8.00 27.69 -3.67
C THR A 79 -7.91 26.23 -3.30
N ILE A 80 -7.72 25.38 -4.30
CA ILE A 80 -7.53 23.93 -4.15
C ILE A 80 -6.12 23.53 -4.59
N PHE A 81 -5.65 22.44 -3.99
CA PHE A 81 -4.37 21.82 -4.31
C PHE A 81 -4.61 20.66 -5.27
N LEU A 82 -3.87 20.65 -6.37
CA LEU A 82 -3.91 19.61 -7.38
C LEU A 82 -2.55 18.92 -7.49
N ASP A 83 -2.59 17.60 -7.59
CA ASP A 83 -1.38 16.76 -7.69
C ASP A 83 -0.75 16.79 -9.09
N SER A 84 -1.50 17.26 -10.09
CA SER A 84 -1.09 17.24 -11.48
C SER A 84 -0.97 18.67 -12.04
N CYS A 85 0.24 19.03 -12.49
CA CYS A 85 0.53 20.29 -13.18
C CYS A 85 -0.32 20.43 -14.45
N SER A 86 -0.38 19.36 -15.25
CA SER A 86 -1.11 19.37 -16.51
C SER A 86 -2.60 19.59 -16.30
N LEU A 87 -3.17 18.99 -15.25
CA LEU A 87 -4.56 19.24 -14.87
C LEU A 87 -4.79 20.70 -14.43
N ALA A 88 -3.92 21.24 -13.57
CA ALA A 88 -4.04 22.62 -13.11
C ALA A 88 -3.95 23.61 -14.28
N ALA A 89 -3.02 23.40 -15.20
CA ALA A 89 -2.85 24.21 -16.40
C ALA A 89 -4.06 24.10 -17.35
N ALA A 90 -4.60 22.90 -17.56
CA ALA A 90 -5.77 22.67 -18.42
C ALA A 90 -7.04 23.31 -17.82
N LEU A 91 -7.24 23.20 -16.50
CA LEU A 91 -8.36 23.85 -15.81
C LEU A 91 -8.28 25.37 -15.95
N ALA A 92 -7.10 25.97 -15.82
CA ALA A 92 -6.90 27.42 -15.97
C ALA A 92 -7.20 27.94 -17.39
N ARG A 93 -7.18 27.08 -18.43
CA ARG A 93 -7.49 27.44 -19.82
C ARG A 93 -8.97 27.36 -20.16
N LEU A 94 -9.80 26.75 -19.31
CA LEU A 94 -11.24 26.71 -19.51
C LEU A 94 -11.88 28.10 -19.31
N PRO A 95 -13.06 28.37 -19.90
CA PRO A 95 -13.81 29.58 -19.58
C PRO A 95 -14.18 29.64 -18.09
N GLU A 96 -14.14 30.82 -17.47
CA GLU A 96 -14.41 31.01 -16.03
C GLU A 96 -15.72 30.36 -15.56
N GLN A 97 -16.79 30.50 -16.33
CA GLN A 97 -18.08 29.87 -16.01
C GLN A 97 -17.97 28.34 -15.93
N THR A 98 -17.23 27.73 -16.87
CA THR A 98 -17.04 26.28 -16.92
C THR A 98 -16.10 25.79 -15.82
N GLN A 99 -15.09 26.58 -15.48
CA GLN A 99 -14.23 26.32 -14.32
C GLN A 99 -15.07 26.29 -13.04
N GLU A 100 -15.98 27.24 -12.86
CA GLU A 100 -16.88 27.30 -11.72
C GLU A 100 -17.82 26.10 -11.66
N GLU A 101 -18.44 25.72 -12.77
CA GLU A 101 -19.34 24.56 -12.83
C GLU A 101 -18.61 23.24 -12.52
N ILE A 102 -17.38 23.05 -13.03
CA ILE A 102 -16.52 21.91 -12.67
C ILE A 102 -16.17 21.94 -11.19
N PHE A 103 -15.79 23.12 -10.69
CA PHE A 103 -15.41 23.31 -9.30
C PHE A 103 -16.53 22.90 -8.35
N LEU A 104 -17.74 23.42 -8.59
CA LEU A 104 -18.93 23.11 -7.81
C LEU A 104 -19.31 21.63 -7.88
N TYR A 105 -19.19 21.01 -9.06
CA TYR A 105 -19.58 19.62 -9.25
C TYR A 105 -18.60 18.61 -8.66
N TYR A 106 -17.30 18.73 -8.95
CA TYR A 106 -16.29 17.74 -8.55
C TYR A 106 -15.67 18.00 -7.19
N PHE A 107 -15.48 19.26 -6.80
CA PHE A 107 -14.78 19.62 -5.56
C PHE A 107 -15.73 19.97 -4.42
N GLN A 108 -16.88 20.59 -4.71
CA GLN A 108 -17.92 20.85 -3.71
C GLN A 108 -19.06 19.81 -3.70
N HIS A 109 -19.04 18.85 -4.62
CA HIS A 109 -20.03 17.76 -4.72
C HIS A 109 -21.48 18.23 -4.87
N LEU A 110 -21.72 19.41 -5.45
CA LEU A 110 -23.06 19.88 -5.75
C LEU A 110 -23.64 19.13 -6.96
N THR A 111 -24.95 18.90 -6.94
CA THR A 111 -25.64 18.30 -8.07
C THR A 111 -25.82 19.31 -9.21
N GLN A 112 -25.92 18.82 -10.46
CA GLN A 112 -26.18 19.66 -11.63
C GLN A 112 -27.46 20.51 -11.50
N LYS A 113 -28.43 20.04 -10.71
CA LYS A 113 -29.66 20.77 -10.44
C LYS A 113 -29.39 21.97 -9.53
N GLU A 114 -28.71 21.76 -8.41
CA GLU A 114 -28.34 22.82 -7.46
C GLU A 114 -27.45 23.87 -8.11
N ILE A 115 -26.48 23.44 -8.94
CA ILE A 115 -25.62 24.34 -9.71
C ILE A 115 -26.45 25.18 -10.69
N GLY A 116 -27.40 24.56 -11.39
CA GLY A 116 -28.31 25.25 -12.30
C GLY A 116 -29.19 26.28 -11.59
N GLU A 117 -29.72 25.93 -10.41
CA GLU A 117 -30.50 26.84 -9.57
C GLU A 117 -29.69 28.05 -9.10
N GLN A 118 -28.41 27.88 -8.77
CA GLN A 118 -27.52 28.98 -8.38
C GLN A 118 -27.10 29.88 -9.54
N SER A 119 -26.90 29.30 -10.72
CA SER A 119 -26.35 29.98 -11.91
C SER A 119 -27.41 30.46 -12.90
N GLY A 120 -28.69 30.14 -12.67
CA GLY A 120 -29.82 30.49 -13.54
C GLY A 120 -29.96 29.60 -14.78
N TRP A 121 -29.27 28.45 -14.81
CA TRP A 121 -29.29 27.50 -15.93
C TRP A 121 -30.16 26.28 -15.62
N THR A 122 -30.62 25.61 -16.68
CA THR A 122 -31.29 24.31 -16.50
C THR A 122 -30.28 23.22 -16.17
N ARG A 123 -30.73 22.18 -15.44
CA ARG A 123 -29.89 21.00 -15.13
C ARG A 123 -29.24 20.39 -16.37
N SER A 124 -29.93 20.33 -17.50
CA SER A 124 -29.40 19.77 -18.76
C SER A 124 -28.32 20.65 -19.38
N THR A 125 -28.44 21.98 -19.26
CA THR A 125 -27.41 22.92 -19.70
C THR A 125 -26.11 22.72 -18.92
N ILE A 126 -26.19 22.65 -17.58
CA ILE A 126 -25.02 22.39 -16.71
C ILE A 126 -24.39 21.03 -17.05
N GLY A 127 -25.20 19.98 -17.23
CA GLY A 127 -24.70 18.68 -17.63
C GLY A 127 -23.94 18.72 -18.97
N ARG A 128 -24.45 19.48 -19.95
CA ARG A 128 -23.77 19.68 -21.25
C ARG A 128 -22.47 20.46 -21.10
N HIS A 129 -22.45 21.52 -20.28
CA HIS A 129 -21.23 22.29 -20.05
C HIS A 129 -20.14 21.42 -19.41
N ILE A 130 -20.45 20.69 -18.35
CA ILE A 130 -19.51 19.78 -17.68
C ILE A 130 -18.99 18.74 -18.68
N GLN A 131 -19.87 18.14 -19.50
CA GLN A 131 -19.45 17.16 -20.49
C GLN A 131 -18.49 17.75 -21.54
N LEU A 132 -18.77 18.95 -22.05
CA LEU A 132 -17.90 19.65 -23.00
C LEU A 132 -16.56 20.02 -22.35
N ALA A 133 -16.58 20.43 -21.09
CA ALA A 133 -15.40 20.76 -20.32
C ALA A 133 -14.49 19.55 -20.14
N LEU A 134 -15.04 18.39 -19.74
CA LEU A 134 -14.29 17.14 -19.61
C LEU A 134 -13.69 16.69 -20.95
N LYS A 135 -14.43 16.86 -22.05
CA LYS A 135 -13.91 16.55 -23.39
C LYS A 135 -12.69 17.42 -23.71
N ARG A 136 -12.77 18.71 -23.44
CA ARG A 136 -11.67 19.65 -23.68
C ARG A 136 -10.47 19.40 -22.77
N LEU A 137 -10.70 19.12 -21.48
CA LEU A 137 -9.62 18.76 -20.55
C LEU A 137 -8.88 17.51 -21.02
N LYS A 138 -9.62 16.50 -21.50
CA LYS A 138 -9.02 15.29 -22.08
C LYS A 138 -8.13 15.63 -23.29
N GLU A 139 -8.65 16.40 -24.24
CA GLU A 139 -7.90 16.80 -25.43
C GLU A 139 -6.63 17.58 -25.07
N GLU A 140 -6.72 18.54 -24.13
CA GLU A 140 -5.55 19.33 -23.70
C GLU A 140 -4.51 18.49 -22.95
N MET A 141 -4.93 17.55 -22.10
CA MET A 141 -4.02 16.69 -21.35
C MET A 141 -3.38 15.60 -22.23
N GLU A 142 -4.07 15.10 -23.26
CA GLU A 142 -3.50 14.17 -24.24
C GLU A 142 -2.42 14.85 -25.10
N VAL A 143 -2.64 16.11 -25.53
CA VAL A 143 -1.63 16.88 -26.27
C VAL A 143 -0.36 17.09 -25.46
N LEU A 144 -0.49 17.46 -24.17
CA LEU A 144 0.65 17.65 -23.27
C LEU A 144 1.41 16.35 -22.96
N SER A 145 0.85 15.17 -23.26
CA SER A 145 1.53 13.88 -23.10
C SER A 145 2.37 13.48 -24.31
N HIS A 146 2.24 14.21 -25.43
CA HIS A 146 2.93 13.95 -26.70
C HIS A 146 3.97 15.02 -27.07
N GLU A 147 4.12 16.05 -26.25
CA GLU A 147 5.21 17.04 -26.30
C GLU A 147 6.36 16.63 -25.37
#